data_AF-A0A537HAD2-F1
#
_entry.id   AF-A0A537HAD2-F1
#
_cell.length_a   1.000
_cell.length_b   1.000
_cell.length_c   1.000
_cell.angle_alpha   90.00
_cell.angle_beta   90.00
_cell.angle_gamma   90.00
#
_symmetry.space_group_name_H-M   'P 1'
#
loop_
_entity.id
_entity.type
_entity.pdbx_description
1 polymer ?
#
loop_
_entity_poly.entity_id
_entity_poly.type
_entity_poly.pdbx_seq_one_letter_code
_entity_poly.pdbx_strand_id
1 'polypeptide(L)'
;MERQERGIALLLVLFTMLLLSVIGLGMMYSTNMESAINSNYRDKQTALYAALAGLQESRDRIQPATANIVAPTGLPAFVSSGSANVIYIVADSTVNPTDPNNTFFDTEFCQEKVLGMTGTAGVPCTSAP
;
A
#
# COMPACT_ATOMS: atom_id res chain seq x y z
N MET A 1 22.01 -41.42 54.18
CA MET A 1 22.14 -41.51 52.71
C MET A 1 21.12 -40.63 51.98
N GLU A 2 19.95 -40.34 52.58
CA GLU A 2 18.90 -39.36 52.19
C GLU A 2 19.33 -37.95 51.69
N ARG A 3 20.54 -37.48 52.06
CA ARG A 3 20.97 -36.09 51.77
C ARG A 3 21.54 -35.92 50.36
N GLN A 4 22.03 -36.99 49.73
CA GLN A 4 22.58 -36.97 48.37
C GLN A 4 21.49 -37.01 47.29
N GLU A 5 20.37 -37.71 47.53
CA GLU A 5 19.27 -37.80 46.56
C GLU A 5 18.51 -36.46 46.41
N ARG A 6 18.47 -35.66 47.48
CA ARG A 6 17.86 -34.32 47.47
C ARG A 6 18.54 -33.34 46.49
N GLY A 7 19.85 -33.47 46.27
CA GLY A 7 20.59 -32.60 45.33
C GLY A 7 20.23 -32.90 43.87
N ILE A 8 20.13 -34.18 43.54
CA ILE A 8 19.78 -34.64 42.18
C ILE A 8 18.31 -34.35 41.86
N ALA A 9 17.41 -34.48 42.83
CA ALA A 9 16.01 -34.12 42.67
C ALA A 9 15.84 -32.63 42.30
N LEU A 10 16.64 -31.74 42.90
CA LEU A 10 16.60 -30.32 42.62
C LEU A 10 17.13 -29.98 41.21
N LEU A 11 18.17 -30.68 40.75
CA LEU A 11 18.66 -30.55 39.37
C LEU A 11 17.62 -31.01 38.35
N LEU A 12 16.95 -32.14 38.61
CA LEU A 12 15.87 -32.63 37.74
C LEU A 12 14.72 -31.63 37.65
N VAL A 13 14.32 -31.02 38.76
CA VAL A 13 13.27 -29.98 38.78
C VAL A 13 13.71 -28.72 38.04
N LEU A 14 14.99 -28.31 38.16
CA LEU A 14 15.52 -27.17 37.40
C LEU A 14 15.53 -27.44 35.89
N PHE A 15 15.94 -28.62 35.46
CA PHE A 15 15.93 -28.99 34.04
C PHE A 15 14.51 -29.06 33.47
N THR A 16 13.55 -29.62 34.22
CA THR A 16 12.16 -29.67 33.76
C THR A 16 11.52 -28.28 33.71
N MET A 17 11.77 -27.42 34.70
CA MET A 17 11.34 -26.00 34.68
C MET A 17 11.94 -25.23 33.50
N LEU A 18 13.23 -25.46 33.19
CA LEU A 18 13.90 -24.83 32.05
C LEU A 18 13.25 -25.28 30.73
N LEU A 19 13.00 -26.57 30.55
CA LEU A 19 12.33 -27.10 29.35
C LEU A 19 10.92 -26.53 29.18
N LEU A 20 10.13 -26.47 30.26
CA LEU A 20 8.79 -25.87 30.24
C LEU A 20 8.84 -24.38 29.89
N SER A 21 9.84 -23.65 30.38
CA SER A 21 10.02 -22.23 30.07
C SER A 21 10.34 -22.00 28.60
N VAL A 22 11.23 -22.82 28.00
CA VAL A 22 11.56 -22.74 26.58
C VAL A 22 10.35 -23.05 25.70
N ILE A 23 9.56 -24.07 26.05
CA ILE A 23 8.33 -24.40 25.32
C ILE A 23 7.30 -23.28 25.43
N GLY A 24 7.12 -22.70 26.62
CA GLY A 24 6.23 -21.56 26.85
C GLY A 24 6.61 -20.33 26.02
N LEU A 25 7.91 -19.99 25.99
CA LEU A 25 8.42 -18.90 25.15
C LEU A 25 8.26 -19.20 23.65
N GLY A 26 8.53 -20.43 23.23
CA GLY A 26 8.36 -20.85 21.84
C GLY A 26 6.92 -20.68 21.35
N MET A 27 5.93 -21.10 22.16
CA MET A 27 4.52 -20.90 21.84
C MET A 27 4.15 -19.41 21.81
N MET A 28 4.61 -18.61 22.77
CA MET A 28 4.36 -17.17 22.79
C MET A 28 4.90 -16.48 21.53
N TYR A 29 6.12 -16.80 21.09
CA TYR A 29 6.67 -16.26 19.85
C TYR A 29 5.89 -16.70 18.62
N SER A 30 5.45 -17.96 18.57
CA SER A 30 4.60 -18.47 17.48
C SER A 30 3.28 -17.69 17.39
N THR A 31 2.62 -17.45 18.52
CA THR A 31 1.38 -16.65 18.57
C THR A 31 1.61 -15.20 18.15
N ASN A 32 2.74 -14.59 18.57
CA ASN A 32 3.08 -13.24 18.14
C ASN A 32 3.32 -13.14 16.63
N MET A 33 4.00 -14.14 16.03
CA MET A 33 4.19 -14.21 14.59
C MET A 33 2.87 -14.39 13.85
N GLU A 34 2.00 -15.28 14.31
CA GLU A 34 0.68 -15.50 13.73
C GLU A 34 -0.18 -14.22 13.78
N SER A 35 -0.16 -13.51 14.92
CA SER A 35 -0.85 -12.23 15.07
C SER A 35 -0.31 -11.17 14.09
N ALA A 36 1.01 -11.06 13.97
CA ALA A 36 1.64 -10.14 13.03
C ALA A 36 1.30 -10.48 11.56
N ILE A 37 1.34 -11.76 11.19
CA ILE A 37 0.97 -12.22 9.85
C ILE A 37 -0.50 -11.89 9.56
N ASN A 38 -1.39 -12.16 10.52
CA ASN A 38 -2.82 -11.89 10.36
C ASN A 38 -3.11 -10.39 10.20
N SER A 39 -2.44 -9.53 10.97
CA SER A 39 -2.53 -8.07 10.78
C SER A 39 -2.12 -7.67 9.38
N ASN A 40 -0.92 -8.08 8.95
CA ASN A 40 -0.41 -7.77 7.62
C ASN A 40 -1.32 -8.31 6.50
N TYR A 41 -1.91 -9.48 6.69
CA TYR A 41 -2.84 -10.05 5.73
C TYR A 41 -4.11 -9.20 5.60
N ARG A 42 -4.69 -8.76 6.72
CA ARG A 42 -5.87 -7.88 6.73
C ARG A 42 -5.56 -6.51 6.13
N ASP A 43 -4.38 -5.97 6.42
CA ASP A 43 -3.94 -4.67 5.87
C ASP A 43 -3.75 -4.76 4.36
N LYS A 44 -3.10 -5.82 3.87
CA LYS A 44 -2.95 -6.09 2.43
C LYS A 44 -4.30 -6.24 1.74
N GLN A 45 -5.22 -6.97 2.36
CA GLN A 45 -6.55 -7.18 1.81
C GLN A 45 -7.33 -5.85 1.74
N THR A 46 -7.26 -5.04 2.79
CA THR A 46 -7.86 -3.70 2.82
C THR A 46 -7.28 -2.79 1.74
N ALA A 47 -5.95 -2.74 1.63
CA ALA A 47 -5.27 -1.96 0.61
C ALA A 47 -5.63 -2.41 -0.81
N LEU A 48 -5.73 -3.72 -1.04
CA LEU A 48 -6.13 -4.28 -2.34
C LEU A 48 -7.58 -3.89 -2.69
N TYR A 49 -8.52 -4.02 -1.75
CA TYR A 49 -9.90 -3.64 -2.01
C TYR A 49 -10.06 -2.13 -2.19
N ALA A 50 -9.31 -1.31 -1.45
CA ALA A 50 -9.28 0.13 -1.65
C ALA A 50 -8.75 0.50 -3.04
N ALA A 51 -7.68 -0.16 -3.50
CA ALA A 51 -7.14 0.02 -4.85
C ALA A 51 -8.15 -0.42 -5.93
N LEU A 52 -8.78 -1.59 -5.76
CA LEU A 52 -9.81 -2.07 -6.69
C LEU A 52 -11.04 -1.16 -6.73
N ALA A 53 -11.47 -0.62 -5.59
CA ALA A 53 -12.55 0.36 -5.52
C ALA A 53 -12.17 1.64 -6.26
N GLY A 54 -10.95 2.16 -6.06
CA GLY A 54 -10.44 3.32 -6.79
C GLY A 54 -10.37 3.10 -8.31
N LEU A 55 -9.95 1.91 -8.75
CA LEU A 55 -9.97 1.54 -10.17
C LEU A 55 -11.38 1.44 -10.74
N GLN A 56 -12.33 0.91 -9.96
CA GLN A 56 -13.72 0.81 -10.38
C GLN A 56 -14.40 2.18 -10.44
N GLU A 57 -14.08 3.07 -9.51
CA GLU A 57 -14.52 4.46 -9.49
C GLU A 57 -13.97 5.23 -10.69
N SER A 58 -12.67 5.06 -10.96
CA SER A 58 -12.01 5.64 -12.13
C SER A 58 -12.63 5.15 -13.43
N ARG A 59 -12.93 3.85 -13.51
CA ARG A 59 -13.63 3.24 -14.66
C ARG A 59 -15.03 3.83 -14.84
N ASP A 60 -15.77 4.00 -13.75
CA ASP A 60 -17.13 4.56 -13.79
C ASP A 60 -17.11 6.02 -14.26
N ARG A 61 -16.11 6.81 -13.84
CA ARG A 61 -15.89 8.18 -14.33
C ARG A 61 -15.49 8.27 -15.80
N ILE A 62 -14.77 7.28 -16.33
CA ILE A 62 -14.35 7.22 -17.74
C ILE A 62 -15.48 6.73 -18.65
N GLN A 63 -16.38 5.89 -18.14
CA GLN A 63 -17.49 5.37 -18.93
C GLN A 63 -18.52 6.48 -19.21
N PRO A 64 -18.99 6.63 -20.46
CA PRO A 64 -20.13 7.51 -20.75
C PRO A 64 -21.42 6.87 -20.20
N ALA A 65 -21.70 7.05 -18.91
CA ALA A 65 -22.85 6.48 -18.23
C ALA A 65 -23.85 7.57 -17.81
N THR A 66 -25.13 7.29 -18.00
CA THR A 66 -26.27 8.20 -17.81
C THR A 66 -26.78 8.27 -16.36
N ALA A 67 -26.10 7.67 -15.38
CA ALA A 67 -26.56 7.62 -13.99
C ALA A 67 -25.43 7.83 -12.96
N ASN A 68 -25.58 8.94 -12.22
CA ASN A 68 -25.13 9.23 -10.85
C ASN A 68 -23.64 9.48 -10.51
N ILE A 69 -22.73 9.44 -11.47
CA ILE A 69 -21.48 10.20 -11.40
C ILE A 69 -21.50 11.13 -12.60
N VAL A 70 -21.35 12.44 -12.39
CA VAL A 70 -21.35 13.40 -13.51
C VAL A 70 -20.12 13.09 -14.36
N ALA A 71 -20.32 12.27 -15.40
CA ALA A 71 -19.33 12.05 -16.42
C ALA A 71 -18.96 13.42 -17.03
N PRO A 72 -17.70 13.62 -17.45
CA PRO A 72 -17.32 14.82 -18.19
C PRO A 72 -18.34 15.08 -19.31
N THR A 73 -18.82 16.31 -19.44
CA THR A 73 -19.90 16.68 -20.39
C THR A 73 -19.49 16.60 -21.86
N GLY A 74 -18.25 16.21 -22.13
CA GLY A 74 -17.76 15.76 -23.42
C GLY A 74 -16.84 14.56 -23.21
N LEU A 75 -16.55 13.82 -24.29
CA LEU A 75 -15.39 12.93 -24.27
C LEU A 75 -14.18 13.74 -23.77
N PRO A 76 -13.26 13.16 -22.98
CA PRO A 76 -11.97 13.78 -22.74
C PRO A 76 -11.45 14.23 -24.10
N ALA A 77 -11.31 15.54 -24.28
CA ALA A 77 -10.90 16.08 -25.56
C ALA A 77 -9.49 15.56 -25.78
N PHE A 78 -9.35 14.46 -26.52
CA PHE A 78 -8.14 14.17 -27.26
C PHE A 78 -8.07 15.34 -28.24
N VAL A 79 -7.41 16.42 -27.81
CA VAL A 79 -7.22 17.58 -28.65
C VAL A 79 -6.74 17.07 -29.99
N SER A 80 -7.55 17.41 -30.99
CA SER A 80 -7.41 17.08 -32.39
C SER A 80 -5.94 16.97 -32.82
N SER A 81 -5.65 15.87 -33.53
CA SER A 81 -4.43 15.62 -34.30
C SER A 81 -3.10 15.54 -33.52
N GLY A 82 -2.77 14.33 -33.08
CA GLY A 82 -1.37 13.87 -33.07
C GLY A 82 -0.54 14.07 -31.80
N SER A 83 -1.09 14.69 -30.76
CA SER A 83 -0.39 14.81 -29.47
C SER A 83 -0.99 13.80 -28.48
N ALA A 84 -0.15 12.98 -27.85
CA ALA A 84 -0.58 12.19 -26.71
C ALA A 84 -1.17 13.15 -25.63
N ASN A 85 -2.10 12.69 -24.79
CA ASN A 85 -2.67 13.48 -23.71
C ASN A 85 -2.85 12.56 -22.49
N VAL A 86 -2.67 13.11 -21.28
CA VAL A 86 -2.88 12.40 -20.03
C VAL A 86 -4.14 12.93 -19.35
N ILE A 87 -4.93 12.00 -18.79
CA ILE A 87 -6.20 12.30 -18.11
C ILE A 87 -5.98 12.10 -16.61
N TYR A 88 -6.17 13.18 -15.85
CA TYR A 88 -6.16 13.12 -14.38
C TYR A 88 -7.58 12.98 -13.84
N ILE A 89 -7.74 12.06 -12.90
CA ILE A 89 -8.97 11.94 -12.11
C ILE A 89 -8.69 12.60 -10.76
N VAL A 90 -9.31 13.76 -10.55
CA VAL A 90 -9.12 14.56 -9.35
C VAL A 90 -10.33 14.46 -8.43
N ALA A 91 -10.08 14.56 -7.12
CA ALA A 91 -11.15 14.55 -6.12
C ALA A 91 -11.99 15.82 -6.17
N ASP A 92 -11.33 16.98 -6.29
CA ASP A 92 -11.91 18.30 -6.38
C ASP A 92 -10.95 19.28 -7.10
N SER A 93 -11.31 20.57 -7.17
CA SER A 93 -10.50 21.61 -7.82
C SER A 93 -9.27 22.07 -7.01
N THR A 94 -9.11 21.63 -5.77
CA THR A 94 -7.91 21.90 -4.95
C THR A 94 -6.77 20.96 -5.29
N VAL A 95 -7.09 19.78 -5.82
CA VAL A 95 -6.12 18.80 -6.34
C VAL A 95 -5.80 19.17 -7.79
N ASN A 96 -4.64 19.79 -8.00
CA ASN A 96 -4.16 20.13 -9.35
C ASN A 96 -2.82 19.47 -9.65
N PRO A 97 -2.82 18.33 -10.37
CA PRO A 97 -1.60 17.61 -10.74
C PRO A 97 -0.72 18.32 -11.77
N THR A 98 -1.24 19.33 -12.46
CA THR A 98 -0.51 20.05 -13.52
C THR A 98 0.06 21.39 -13.06
N ASP A 99 -0.18 21.82 -11.82
CA ASP A 99 0.43 23.04 -11.28
C ASP A 99 1.63 22.71 -10.39
N PRO A 100 2.87 23.10 -10.75
CA PRO A 100 4.08 22.83 -9.96
C PRO A 100 4.05 23.37 -8.53
N ASN A 101 3.15 24.31 -8.23
CA ASN A 101 3.01 24.89 -6.89
C ASN A 101 1.95 24.18 -6.03
N ASN A 102 1.21 23.22 -6.61
CA ASN A 102 0.20 22.47 -5.89
C ASN A 102 0.85 21.32 -5.10
N THR A 103 0.37 21.07 -3.88
CA THR A 103 0.84 19.94 -3.05
C THR A 103 0.64 18.59 -3.74
N PHE A 104 -0.33 18.50 -4.65
CA PHE A 104 -0.66 17.30 -5.42
C PHE A 104 -0.09 17.33 -6.84
N PHE A 105 0.94 18.15 -7.09
CA PHE A 105 1.65 18.17 -8.36
C PHE A 105 2.20 16.78 -8.69
N ASP A 106 2.04 16.36 -9.94
CA ASP A 106 2.58 15.09 -10.43
C ASP A 106 4.09 15.21 -10.67
N THR A 107 4.87 14.75 -9.68
CA THR A 107 6.34 14.75 -9.75
C THR A 107 6.92 13.65 -10.60
N GLU A 108 6.10 12.70 -11.09
CA GLU A 108 6.56 11.54 -11.84
C GLU A 108 6.25 11.67 -13.34
N PHE A 109 5.40 12.63 -13.73
CA PHE A 109 4.91 12.80 -15.10
C PHE A 109 6.00 12.72 -16.19
N CYS A 110 7.10 13.45 -16.02
CA CYS A 110 8.22 13.44 -16.95
C CYS A 110 9.01 12.11 -16.96
N GLN A 111 8.93 11.32 -15.88
CA GLN A 111 9.58 10.00 -15.78
C GLN A 111 8.77 8.89 -16.45
N GLU A 112 7.46 9.09 -16.64
CA GLU A 112 6.56 8.11 -17.27
C GLU A 112 6.82 7.97 -18.79
N LYS A 113 7.66 8.84 -19.38
CA LYS A 113 8.00 8.86 -20.81
C LYS A 113 6.77 8.99 -21.72
N VAL A 114 5.73 9.62 -21.20
CA VAL A 114 4.52 10.00 -21.93
C VAL A 114 4.74 11.39 -22.53
N LEU A 115 4.04 11.72 -23.61
CA LEU A 115 4.11 13.04 -24.29
C LEU A 115 5.49 13.45 -24.83
N GLY A 116 6.43 12.51 -25.00
CA GLY A 116 7.80 12.83 -25.44
C GLY A 116 8.66 13.49 -24.37
N MET A 117 8.20 13.51 -23.11
CA MET A 117 9.02 13.97 -21.99
C MET A 117 10.09 12.95 -21.64
N THR A 118 11.27 13.46 -21.27
CA THR A 118 12.40 12.64 -20.85
C THR A 118 12.84 13.07 -19.45
N GLY A 119 12.31 12.40 -18.43
CA GLY A 119 12.71 12.54 -17.04
C GLY A 119 13.78 11.53 -16.64
N THR A 120 14.57 11.87 -15.62
CA THR A 120 15.47 10.91 -14.97
C THR A 120 14.71 10.19 -13.87
N ALA A 121 14.77 8.86 -13.83
CA ALA A 121 14.09 8.06 -12.82
C ALA A 121 14.53 8.48 -11.40
N GLY A 122 13.57 8.74 -10.52
CA GLY A 122 13.81 9.17 -9.14
C GLY A 122 14.16 10.65 -8.98
N VAL A 123 14.06 11.46 -10.03
CA VAL A 123 14.20 12.93 -9.96
C VAL A 123 12.80 13.55 -10.12
N PRO A 124 12.28 14.26 -9.10
CA PRO A 124 11.00 14.93 -9.20
C PRO A 124 10.96 15.88 -10.39
N CYS A 125 9.91 15.77 -11.18
CA CYS A 125 9.62 16.70 -12.25
C CYS A 125 9.36 18.09 -11.67
N THR A 126 9.72 19.13 -12.41
CA THR A 126 9.45 20.53 -12.03
C THR A 126 8.61 21.25 -13.09
N SER A 127 8.21 20.54 -14.14
CA SER A 127 7.48 21.06 -15.29
C SER A 127 6.18 20.28 -15.49
N ALA A 128 5.09 21.01 -15.67
CA ALA A 128 3.79 20.46 -16.00
C ALA A 128 3.73 19.87 -17.43
N PRO A 129 2.75 19.00 -17.73
CA PRO A 129 2.34 18.68 -19.10
C PRO A 129 2.02 19.91 -19.97
#